data_AF-A0A8R7PZ50-F1
#
_entry.id   AF-A0A8R7PZ50-F1
#
_cell.length_a   1.000
_cell.length_b   1.000
_cell.length_c   1.000
_cell.angle_alpha   90.00
_cell.angle_beta   90.00
_cell.angle_gamma   90.00
#
_symmetry.space_group_name_H-M   'P 1'
#
loop_
_entity.id
_entity.type
_entity.pdbx_description
1 polymer ?
#
loop_
_entity_poly.entity_id
_entity_poly.type
_entity_poly.pdbx_seq_one_letter_code
_entity_poly.pdbx_strand_id
1 'polypeptide(L)'
;MGAKVMLKDKRPKLFWTSCATHTINLMVEAVAKLKHFGSTITKAKEMTTFLYAHHTTLALMRSYTKKRDIVGPGVTRFAWAFLTFQSLDAKRKQLKEMCCSDTWEGCKHTRQRKGRWLMPQ
;
A
#
# COMPACT_ATOMS: atom_id res chain seq x y z
N MET A 1 -13.39 20.95 -20.76
CA MET A 1 -13.65 19.79 -21.64
C MET A 1 -12.50 18.79 -21.50
N GLY A 2 -12.78 17.48 -21.41
CA GLY A 2 -11.73 16.46 -21.25
C GLY A 2 -10.92 16.22 -22.54
N ALA A 3 -9.66 15.79 -22.41
CA ALA A 3 -8.72 15.58 -23.53
C ALA A 3 -9.27 14.71 -24.69
N LYS A 4 -10.10 13.70 -24.36
CA LYS A 4 -10.78 12.84 -25.33
C LYS A 4 -11.69 13.61 -26.30
N VAL A 5 -12.36 14.65 -25.81
CA VAL A 5 -13.30 15.46 -26.61
C VAL A 5 -12.52 16.30 -27.61
N MET A 6 -11.50 17.02 -27.15
CA MET A 6 -10.62 17.83 -28.02
C MET A 6 -9.90 17.01 -29.10
N LEU A 7 -9.50 15.78 -28.77
CA LEU A 7 -8.86 14.88 -29.73
C LEU A 7 -9.83 14.33 -30.78
N LYS A 8 -11.09 14.08 -30.42
CA LYS A 8 -12.13 13.69 -31.38
C LYS A 8 -12.44 14.83 -32.35
N ASP A 9 -12.50 16.07 -31.85
CA ASP A 9 -12.74 17.25 -32.69
C ASP A 9 -11.60 17.50 -33.67
N LYS A 10 -10.34 17.37 -33.22
CA LYS A 10 -9.15 17.54 -34.09
C LYS A 10 -8.90 16.36 -35.05
N ARG A 11 -9.27 15.13 -34.68
CA ARG A 11 -8.97 13.90 -35.45
C ARG A 11 -10.18 12.97 -35.49
N PRO A 12 -11.25 13.31 -36.25
CA PRO A 12 -12.52 12.57 -36.23
C PRO A 12 -12.44 11.15 -36.79
N LYS A 13 -11.41 10.85 -37.62
CA LYS A 13 -11.19 9.52 -38.21
C LYS A 13 -10.36 8.58 -37.33
N LEU A 14 -9.80 9.07 -36.22
CA LEU A 14 -8.96 8.28 -35.33
C LEU A 14 -9.81 7.67 -34.21
N PHE A 15 -9.82 6.34 -34.13
CA PHE A 15 -10.51 5.63 -33.05
C PHE A 15 -9.71 5.75 -31.75
N TRP A 16 -10.32 6.38 -30.74
CA TRP A 16 -9.73 6.54 -29.41
C TRP A 16 -10.38 5.61 -28.41
N THR A 17 -9.61 4.66 -27.89
CA THR A 17 -9.98 3.82 -26.75
C THR A 17 -9.28 4.31 -25.49
N SER A 18 -9.90 4.12 -24.33
CA SER A 18 -9.23 4.37 -23.06
C SER A 18 -8.10 3.35 -22.85
N CYS A 19 -6.99 3.78 -22.27
CA CYS A 19 -5.91 2.88 -21.87
C CYS A 19 -6.44 1.79 -20.93
N ALA A 20 -6.27 0.52 -21.31
CA ALA A 20 -6.72 -0.62 -20.52
C ALA A 20 -6.15 -0.61 -19.10
N THR A 21 -4.85 -0.30 -18.95
CA THR A 21 -4.18 -0.15 -17.64
C THR A 21 -4.83 0.94 -16.79
N HIS A 22 -5.21 2.06 -17.40
CA HIS A 22 -5.89 3.14 -16.69
C HIS A 22 -7.29 2.72 -16.24
N THR A 23 -8.04 2.04 -17.12
CA THR A 23 -9.37 1.52 -16.80
C THR A 23 -9.31 0.51 -15.65
N ILE A 24 -8.37 -0.44 -15.68
CA ILE A 24 -8.18 -1.42 -14.58
C ILE A 24 -7.84 -0.69 -13.27
N ASN A 25 -6.95 0.30 -13.31
CA ASN A 25 -6.58 1.08 -12.13
C ASN A 25 -7.79 1.82 -11.50
N LEU A 26 -8.73 2.29 -12.32
CA LEU A 26 -9.99 2.89 -11.85
C LEU A 26 -10.97 1.85 -11.29
N MET A 27 -11.06 0.66 -11.89
CA MET A 27 -11.88 -0.44 -11.34
C MET A 27 -11.38 -0.84 -9.94
N VAL A 28 -10.07 -0.96 -9.79
CA VAL A 28 -9.41 -1.27 -8.53
C VAL A 28 -9.64 -0.16 -7.48
N GLU A 29 -9.65 1.11 -7.90
CA GLU A 29 -10.05 2.23 -7.03
C GLU A 29 -11.50 2.10 -6.55
N ALA A 30 -12.43 1.75 -7.44
CA ALA A 30 -13.83 1.57 -7.08
C ALA A 30 -14.02 0.44 -6.04
N VAL A 31 -13.29 -0.67 -6.20
CA VAL A 31 -13.28 -1.77 -5.21
C VAL A 31 -12.71 -1.30 -3.87
N ALA A 32 -11.62 -0.54 -3.88
CA ALA A 32 -11.02 0.00 -2.65
C ALA A 32 -11.96 0.93 -1.86
N LYS A 33 -12.90 1.60 -2.54
CA LYS A 33 -13.88 2.50 -1.91
C LYS A 33 -15.08 1.77 -1.29
N LEU A 34 -15.23 0.46 -1.52
CA LEU A 34 -16.28 -0.32 -0.87
C LEU A 34 -16.07 -0.33 0.65
N LYS A 35 -17.15 -0.11 1.42
CA LYS A 35 -17.10 -0.01 2.90
C LYS A 35 -16.41 -1.21 3.56
N HIS A 36 -16.55 -2.39 2.95
CA HIS A 36 -15.93 -3.62 3.42
C HIS A 36 -14.39 -3.58 3.44
N PHE A 37 -13.77 -2.89 2.47
CA PHE A 37 -12.30 -2.87 2.34
C PHE A 37 -11.65 -1.62 2.91
N GLY A 38 -12.40 -0.51 3.03
CA GLY A 38 -11.85 0.78 3.44
C GLY A 38 -11.09 0.75 4.77
N SER A 39 -11.62 0.08 5.80
CA SER A 39 -10.97 0.01 7.12
C SER A 39 -9.65 -0.77 7.07
N THR A 40 -9.64 -1.90 6.35
CA THR A 40 -8.45 -2.72 6.16
C THR A 40 -7.39 -1.96 5.36
N ILE A 41 -7.78 -1.30 4.26
CA ILE A 41 -6.92 -0.44 3.42
C ILE A 41 -6.23 0.65 4.22
N THR A 42 -6.97 1.34 5.08
CA THR A 42 -6.41 2.38 5.95
C THR A 42 -5.40 1.80 6.93
N LYS A 43 -5.73 0.69 7.62
CA LYS A 43 -4.81 0.05 8.58
C LYS A 43 -3.49 -0.39 7.92
N ALA A 44 -3.54 -0.97 6.74
CA ALA A 44 -2.32 -1.36 6.02
C ALA A 44 -1.48 -0.17 5.57
N LYS A 45 -2.11 0.92 5.13
CA LYS A 45 -1.42 2.18 4.82
C LYS A 45 -0.74 2.75 6.05
N GLU A 46 -1.42 2.77 7.20
CA GLU A 46 -0.85 3.24 8.46
C GLU A 46 0.32 2.38 8.91
N MET A 47 0.20 1.05 8.82
CA MET A 47 1.27 0.10 9.15
C MET A 47 2.51 0.33 8.28
N THR A 48 2.33 0.38 6.96
CA THR A 48 3.45 0.60 6.03
C THR A 48 4.07 1.97 6.21
N THR A 49 3.25 3.02 6.39
CA THR A 49 3.76 4.37 6.69
C THR A 49 4.59 4.37 7.96
N PHE A 50 4.12 3.70 9.02
CA PHE A 50 4.87 3.60 10.28
C PHE A 50 6.21 2.88 10.11
N LEU A 51 6.22 1.73 9.43
CA LEU A 51 7.44 0.95 9.23
C LEU A 51 8.50 1.71 8.45
N TYR A 52 8.09 2.47 7.43
CA TYR A 52 9.00 3.27 6.61
C TYR A 52 9.30 4.67 7.18
N ALA A 53 8.56 5.15 8.18
CA ALA A 53 8.74 6.50 8.74
C ALA A 53 10.03 6.67 9.55
N HIS A 54 10.57 5.59 10.14
CA HIS A 54 11.78 5.65 10.96
C HIS A 54 12.81 4.63 10.50
N HIS A 55 14.09 5.02 10.49
CA HIS A 55 15.19 4.14 10.08
C HIS A 55 15.29 2.89 10.98
N THR A 56 14.99 3.02 12.27
CA THR A 56 14.99 1.91 13.24
C THR A 56 13.89 0.89 12.94
N THR A 57 12.65 1.32 12.69
CA THR A 57 11.55 0.42 12.33
C THR A 57 11.73 -0.20 10.95
N LEU A 58 12.32 0.53 10.00
CA LEU A 58 12.65 0.03 8.68
C LEU A 58 13.75 -1.04 8.73
N ALA A 59 14.82 -0.77 9.49
CA ALA A 59 15.92 -1.72 9.68
C ALA A 59 15.43 -3.00 10.36
N LEU A 60 14.57 -2.86 11.37
CA LEU A 60 13.94 -3.98 12.07
C LEU A 60 13.03 -4.78 11.12
N MET A 61 12.18 -4.13 10.33
CA MET A 61 11.37 -4.84 9.33
C MET A 61 12.25 -5.64 8.36
N ARG A 62 13.33 -5.03 7.85
CA ARG A 62 14.25 -5.68 6.92
C ARG A 62 15.03 -6.85 7.53
N SER A 63 15.28 -6.88 8.84
CA SER A 63 15.93 -8.03 9.48
C SER A 63 15.01 -9.26 9.49
N TYR A 64 13.71 -9.06 9.70
CA TYR A 64 12.71 -10.14 9.71
C TYR A 64 12.23 -10.54 8.31
N THR A 65 12.22 -9.62 7.34
CA THR A 65 11.73 -9.89 5.98
C THR A 65 12.83 -10.33 5.00
N LYS A 66 14.01 -10.73 5.49
CA LYS A 66 15.18 -11.09 4.67
C LYS A 66 15.54 -9.99 3.66
N LYS A 67 15.54 -8.72 4.12
CA LYS A 67 15.77 -7.50 3.32
C LYS A 67 14.77 -7.25 2.18
N ARG A 68 13.62 -7.93 2.15
CA ARG A 68 12.57 -7.67 1.16
C ARG A 68 11.67 -6.53 1.61
N ASP A 69 11.57 -5.51 0.78
CA ASP A 69 10.67 -4.39 1.01
C ASP A 69 9.18 -4.81 0.88
N ILE A 70 8.32 -4.08 1.59
CA ILE A 70 6.85 -4.26 1.51
C ILE A 70 6.29 -3.44 0.34
N VAL A 71 6.85 -2.26 0.11
CA VAL A 71 6.45 -1.35 -0.96
C VAL A 71 7.37 -1.54 -2.17
N GLY A 72 6.79 -1.71 -3.36
CA GLY A 72 7.53 -1.77 -4.62
C GLY A 72 7.68 -0.39 -5.27
N PRO A 73 8.84 -0.06 -5.87
CA PRO A 73 9.00 1.15 -6.68
C PRO A 73 8.16 1.07 -7.98
N GLY A 74 7.47 2.16 -8.34
CA GLY A 74 6.84 2.32 -9.66
C GLY A 74 5.39 1.85 -9.82
N VAL A 75 4.69 1.50 -8.74
CA VAL A 75 3.28 1.06 -8.85
C VAL A 75 2.33 2.26 -8.96
N THR A 76 1.38 2.18 -9.88
CA THR A 76 0.32 3.20 -10.04
C THR A 76 -0.47 3.40 -8.74
N ARG A 77 -0.89 4.65 -8.45
CA ARG A 77 -1.45 5.06 -7.14
C ARG A 77 -2.59 4.21 -6.57
N PHE A 78 -3.37 3.52 -7.40
CA PHE A 78 -4.51 2.71 -6.94
C PHE A 78 -4.17 1.23 -6.86
N ALA A 79 -3.51 0.66 -7.88
CA ALA A 79 -2.99 -0.70 -7.80
C ALA A 79 -1.97 -0.87 -6.66
N TRP A 80 -1.26 0.21 -6.29
CA TRP A 80 -0.30 0.23 -5.18
C TRP A 80 -0.88 -0.27 -3.86
N ALA A 81 -2.13 0.09 -3.53
CA ALA A 81 -2.74 -0.36 -2.28
C ALA A 81 -2.87 -1.89 -2.25
N PHE A 82 -3.35 -2.50 -3.33
CA PHE A 82 -3.55 -3.95 -3.41
C PHE A 82 -2.25 -4.73 -3.50
N LEU A 83 -1.24 -4.21 -4.20
CA LEU A 83 0.09 -4.84 -4.19
C LEU A 83 0.76 -4.74 -2.82
N THR A 84 0.55 -3.63 -2.11
CA THR A 84 1.00 -3.48 -0.72
C THR A 84 0.32 -4.50 0.18
N PHE A 85 -0.99 -4.74 0.01
CA PHE A 85 -1.70 -5.82 0.70
C PHE A 85 -1.11 -7.19 0.45
N GLN A 86 -0.90 -7.52 -0.82
CA GLN A 86 -0.33 -8.80 -1.21
C GLN A 86 1.05 -9.00 -0.59
N SER A 87 1.88 -7.95 -0.58
CA SER A 87 3.19 -7.96 0.07
C SER A 87 3.13 -8.14 1.59
N LEU A 88 2.15 -7.50 2.25
CA LEU A 88 1.93 -7.65 3.69
C LEU A 88 1.46 -9.07 4.03
N ASP A 89 0.56 -9.63 3.23
CA ASP A 89 0.05 -10.98 3.44
C ASP A 89 1.14 -12.03 3.23
N ALA A 90 1.94 -11.91 2.16
CA ALA A 90 3.08 -12.77 1.90
C ALA A 90 4.14 -12.74 3.03
N LYS A 91 4.24 -11.62 3.75
CA LYS A 91 5.20 -11.42 4.86
C LYS A 91 4.51 -11.46 6.24
N ARG A 92 3.25 -11.87 6.32
CA ARG A 92 2.43 -11.78 7.53
C ARG A 92 3.06 -12.49 8.72
N LYS A 93 3.61 -13.69 8.50
CA LYS A 93 4.26 -14.47 9.56
C LYS A 93 5.47 -13.73 10.16
N GLN A 94 6.35 -13.23 9.29
CA GLN A 94 7.56 -12.50 9.69
C GLN A 94 7.22 -11.19 10.41
N LEU A 95 6.19 -10.48 9.93
CA LEU A 95 5.75 -9.23 10.55
C LEU A 95 5.11 -9.47 11.92
N LYS A 96 4.40 -10.58 12.11
CA LYS A 96 3.89 -10.98 13.43
C LYS A 96 5.02 -11.30 14.40
N GLU A 97 5.99 -12.10 13.96
CA GLU A 97 7.17 -12.43 14.78
C GLU A 97 7.95 -11.17 15.17
N MET A 98 8.10 -10.22 14.24
CA MET A 98 8.71 -8.92 14.51
C MET A 98 7.92 -8.15 15.58
N CYS A 99 6.59 -8.03 15.46
CA CYS A 99 5.76 -7.30 16.42
C CYS A 99 5.74 -7.92 17.83
N CYS A 100 6.03 -9.22 17.95
CA CYS A 100 6.11 -9.94 19.23
C CYS A 100 7.53 -10.03 19.79
N SER A 101 8.52 -9.38 19.17
CA SER A 101 9.91 -9.44 19.62
C SER A 101 10.25 -8.39 20.69
N ASP A 102 11.16 -8.72 21.60
CA ASP A 102 11.68 -7.77 22.60
C ASP A 102 12.30 -6.53 21.93
N THR A 103 12.89 -6.71 20.74
CA THR A 103 13.44 -5.62 19.93
C THR A 103 12.38 -4.62 19.44
N TRP A 104 11.15 -5.08 19.25
CA TRP A 104 10.02 -4.22 18.90
C TRP A 104 9.52 -3.45 20.12
N GLU A 105 9.43 -4.07 21.29
CA GLU A 105 9.06 -3.39 22.55
C GLU A 105 10.14 -2.39 23.02
N GLY A 106 11.40 -2.70 22.73
CA GLY A 106 12.55 -1.82 22.94
C GLY A 106 12.54 -0.56 22.07
N CYS A 107 11.82 -0.56 20.94
CA CYS A 107 11.75 0.61 20.06
C CYS A 107 10.91 1.75 20.68
N LYS A 108 11.51 2.93 20.83
CA LYS A 108 10.80 4.13 21.33
C LYS A 108 9.56 4.49 20.50
N HIS A 109 9.58 4.21 19.20
CA HIS A 109 8.51 4.56 18.27
C HIS A 109 7.28 3.64 18.36
N THR A 110 7.45 2.38 18.78
CA THR A 110 6.36 1.39 18.88
C THR A 110 5.47 1.65 20.09
N ARG A 111 6.03 2.28 21.14
CA ARG A 111 5.27 2.74 22.32
C ARG A 111 4.41 3.97 22.05
N GLN A 112 4.59 4.67 20.94
CA GLN A 112 3.71 5.78 20.58
C GLN A 112 2.31 5.26 20.21
N ARG A 113 1.27 6.09 20.37
CA ARG A 113 -0.13 5.71 20.09
C ARG A 113 -0.28 4.94 18.77
N LYS A 114 0.38 5.42 17.71
CA LYS A 114 0.34 4.80 16.37
C LYS A 114 0.95 3.39 16.31
N GLY A 115 2.02 3.11 17.06
CA GLY A 115 2.66 1.79 17.08
C GLY A 115 1.88 0.75 17.90
N ARG A 116 1.23 1.20 18.98
CA ARG A 116 0.43 0.33 19.87
C ARG A 116 -0.84 -0.21 19.20
N TRP A 117 -1.46 0.57 18.33
CA TRP A 117 -2.65 0.15 17.55
C TRP A 117 -2.34 -0.91 16.49
N LEU A 118 -1.07 -1.12 16.14
CA LEU A 118 -0.65 -2.08 15.12
C LEU A 118 -0.38 -3.49 15.69
N MET A 119 -0.55 -3.69 16.99
CA MET A 119 -0.40 -5.00 17.62
C MET A 119 -1.64 -5.87 17.34
N PRO A 120 -1.47 -7.14 16.95
CA PRO A 120 -2.59 -8.07 16.93
C PRO A 120 -3.11 -8.26 18.36
N GLN A 121 -4.43 -8.12 18.56
CA GLN A 121 -5.09 -8.64 19.76
C GLN A 121 -5.15 -10.16 19.70
#